data_AF-A0A3D5A3R0-F1
#
_entry.id   AF-A0A3D5A3R0-F1
#
_cell.length_a   1.000
_cell.length_b   1.000
_cell.length_c   1.000
_cell.angle_alpha   90.00
_cell.angle_beta   90.00
_cell.angle_gamma   90.00
#
_symmetry.space_group_name_H-M   'P 1'
#
loop_
_entity.id
_entity.type
_entity.pdbx_description
1 polymer ?
#
loop_
_entity_poly.entity_id
_entity_poly.type
_entity_poly.pdbx_seq_one_letter_code
_entity_poly.pdbx_strand_id
1 'polypeptide(L)'
;MWALPVWVTLRAHEVEWIYQQGPIVLGFVLDRDGFVRVIAVAAEKCDYARTALWAPHRYVKLGDSYKRVLYRYGWPDEQIGFSWSSPGGASVGGGLVSVSFNQTSRTYTRDMMLRYEEDNNIAFTLHDMVVTRIHIWE
;
A
#
# COMPACT_ATOMS: atom_id res chain seq x y z
N MET A 1 7.11 11.14 -10.59
CA MET A 1 6.15 10.97 -9.47
C MET A 1 5.58 9.59 -9.61
N TRP A 2 6.01 8.62 -8.81
CA TRP A 2 5.56 7.22 -8.95
C TRP A 2 4.88 6.68 -7.71
N ALA A 3 4.78 7.49 -6.63
CA ALA A 3 4.01 7.13 -5.46
C ALA A 3 2.54 7.04 -5.91
N LEU A 4 2.10 5.81 -6.18
CA LEU A 4 0.68 5.52 -6.36
C LEU A 4 -0.02 6.03 -5.10
N PRO A 5 -1.08 6.84 -5.25
CA PRO A 5 -1.83 7.32 -4.11
C PRO A 5 -2.29 6.13 -3.28
N VAL A 6 -2.27 6.35 -1.97
CA VAL A 6 -2.82 5.42 -1.00
C VAL A 6 -4.32 5.35 -1.28
N TRP A 7 -4.83 4.17 -1.63
CA TRP A 7 -6.26 3.96 -1.81
C TRP A 7 -6.77 3.17 -0.62
N VAL A 8 -7.66 3.77 0.16
CA VAL A 8 -8.37 3.05 1.22
C VAL A 8 -9.86 3.23 0.97
N THR A 9 -10.59 2.12 0.90
CA THR A 9 -12.05 2.17 0.81
C THR A 9 -12.60 2.52 2.19
N LEU A 10 -13.04 3.76 2.36
CA LEU A 10 -13.66 4.19 3.60
C LEU A 10 -15.01 3.51 3.79
N ARG A 11 -15.29 3.06 5.01
CA ARG A 11 -16.62 2.62 5.45
C ARG A 11 -17.36 3.78 6.12
N ALA A 12 -18.65 3.58 6.40
CA ALA A 12 -19.44 4.58 7.12
C ALA A 12 -18.79 4.91 8.47
N HIS A 13 -18.69 6.21 8.78
CA HIS A 13 -18.10 6.76 10.01
C HIS A 13 -16.57 6.63 10.15
N GLU A 14 -15.86 6.33 9.06
CA GLU A 14 -14.39 6.38 9.04
C GLU A 14 -13.88 7.74 8.56
N VAL A 15 -12.71 8.13 9.06
CA VAL A 15 -12.00 9.36 8.66
C VAL A 15 -10.60 9.01 8.17
N GLU A 16 -10.28 9.44 6.96
CA GLU A 16 -8.94 9.34 6.39
C GLU A 16 -8.12 10.59 6.72
N TRP A 17 -6.90 10.37 7.16
CA TRP A 17 -5.88 11.40 7.30
C TRP A 17 -4.75 11.14 6.33
N ILE A 18 -4.45 12.13 5.51
CA ILE A 18 -3.35 12.08 4.54
C ILE A 18 -2.33 13.13 4.94
N TYR A 19 -1.11 12.69 5.18
CA TYR A 19 0.03 13.54 5.47
C TYR A 19 1.09 13.38 4.38
N GLN A 20 1.43 14.49 3.73
CA GLN A 20 2.49 14.53 2.73
C GLN A 20 3.65 15.39 3.23
N GLN A 21 4.84 14.81 3.28
CA GLN A 21 6.08 15.50 3.60
C GLN A 21 7.10 15.22 2.49
N GLY A 22 7.26 16.20 1.61
CA GLY A 22 8.13 16.07 0.44
C GLY A 22 7.67 14.91 -0.48
N PRO A 23 8.54 13.93 -0.78
CA PRO A 23 8.20 12.79 -1.63
C PRO A 23 7.48 11.64 -0.90
N ILE A 24 7.21 11.79 0.40
CA ILE A 24 6.64 10.73 1.24
C ILE A 24 5.19 11.05 1.55
N VAL A 25 4.32 10.06 1.33
CA VAL A 25 2.89 10.13 1.64
C VAL A 25 2.58 9.07 2.70
N LEU A 26 1.97 9.50 3.79
CA LEU A 26 1.44 8.66 4.86
C LEU A 26 -0.08 8.85 4.91
N GLY A 27 -0.82 7.75 4.85
CA GLY A 27 -2.26 7.71 5.04
C GLY A 27 -2.60 6.84 6.24
N PHE A 28 -3.55 7.26 7.06
CA PHE A 28 -4.16 6.38 8.04
C PHE A 28 -5.67 6.61 8.12
N VAL A 29 -6.41 5.52 8.30
CA VAL A 29 -7.86 5.55 8.46
C VAL A 29 -8.20 5.25 9.91
N LEU A 30 -9.01 6.11 10.50
CA LEU A 30 -9.53 5.98 11.85
C LEU A 30 -11.00 5.61 11.83
N ASP A 31 -11.41 4.72 12.73
CA ASP A 31 -12.81 4.49 13.05
C ASP A 31 -13.36 5.63 13.93
N ARG A 32 -14.69 5.67 14.13
CA ARG A 32 -15.38 6.65 14.99
C ARG A 32 -14.80 6.71 16.40
N ASP A 33 -14.34 5.57 16.91
CA ASP A 33 -13.78 5.43 18.26
C ASP A 33 -12.28 5.78 18.32
N GLY A 34 -11.67 6.16 17.20
CA GLY A 34 -10.27 6.58 17.11
C GLY A 34 -9.27 5.44 16.93
N PHE A 35 -9.74 4.20 16.72
CA PHE A 35 -8.87 3.07 16.38
C PHE A 35 -8.36 3.15 14.95
N VAL A 36 -7.09 2.82 14.75
CA VAL A 36 -6.46 2.79 13.43
C VAL A 36 -6.87 1.50 12.73
N ARG A 37 -7.63 1.62 11.63
CA ARG A 37 -8.03 0.49 10.80
C ARG A 37 -7.06 0.21 9.67
N VAL A 38 -6.47 1.26 9.10
CA VAL A 38 -5.57 1.15 7.96
C VAL A 38 -4.40 2.10 8.12
N ILE A 39 -3.20 1.63 7.82
CA ILE A 39 -1.99 2.45 7.69
C ILE A 39 -1.39 2.17 6.33
N ALA A 40 -1.13 3.22 5.55
CA ALA A 40 -0.37 3.10 4.32
C ALA A 40 0.73 4.14 4.22
N VAL A 41 1.91 3.71 3.75
CA VAL A 41 3.04 4.60 3.51
C VAL A 41 3.52 4.38 2.09
N ALA A 42 3.70 5.44 1.31
CA ALA A 42 4.20 5.39 -0.06
C ALA A 42 5.33 6.41 -0.28
N ALA A 43 6.47 5.95 -0.82
CA ALA A 43 7.63 6.77 -1.18
C ALA A 43 8.72 5.96 -1.92
N GLU A 44 9.64 6.67 -2.58
CA GLU A 44 10.93 6.18 -3.11
C GLU A 44 11.75 5.40 -2.13
N LYS A 45 11.99 6.03 -1.00
CA LYS A 45 12.82 5.51 0.06
C LYS A 45 12.39 6.22 1.30
N CYS A 46 12.26 5.47 2.39
CA CYS A 46 11.91 6.01 3.68
C CYS A 46 12.58 5.17 4.76
N ASP A 47 13.38 5.81 5.60
CA ASP A 47 14.11 5.12 6.67
C ASP A 47 13.34 5.11 8.01
N TYR A 48 12.28 5.91 8.14
CA TYR A 48 11.47 5.99 9.35
C TYR A 48 10.24 5.06 9.35
N ALA A 49 9.66 4.75 8.19
CA ALA A 49 8.55 3.80 8.09
C ALA A 49 9.08 2.38 7.90
N ARG A 50 8.86 1.51 8.89
CA ARG A 50 9.33 0.13 8.91
C ARG A 50 8.24 -0.78 9.46
N THR A 51 8.05 -1.92 8.84
CA THR A 51 7.20 -2.97 9.42
C THR A 51 7.98 -3.69 10.51
N ALA A 52 7.32 -4.15 11.56
CA ALA A 52 7.94 -5.01 12.55
C ALA A 52 7.04 -6.23 12.73
N LEU A 53 7.34 -7.31 12.00
CA LEU A 53 6.64 -8.59 12.12
C LEU A 53 7.02 -9.29 13.43
N TRP A 54 6.58 -8.76 14.57
CA TRP A 54 6.88 -9.27 15.93
C TRP A 54 8.38 -9.47 16.25
N ALA A 55 9.27 -9.08 15.34
CA ALA A 55 10.70 -9.31 15.34
C ALA A 55 11.39 -8.05 14.77
N PRO A 56 11.93 -7.18 15.64
CA PRO A 56 12.48 -5.88 15.25
C PRO A 56 13.63 -5.94 14.24
N HIS A 57 14.28 -7.10 14.08
CA HIS A 57 15.39 -7.31 13.14
C HIS A 57 14.94 -7.81 11.76
N ARG A 58 13.65 -8.14 11.60
CA ARG A 58 13.04 -8.63 10.35
C ARG A 58 12.16 -7.59 9.67
N TYR A 59 12.47 -6.32 9.86
CA TYR A 59 11.69 -5.24 9.26
C TYR A 59 11.83 -5.23 7.74
N VAL A 60 10.78 -4.76 7.10
CA VAL A 60 10.78 -4.31 5.71
C VAL A 60 10.53 -2.80 5.71
N LYS A 61 11.27 -2.08 4.88
CA LYS A 61 11.11 -0.63 4.68
C LYS A 61 10.95 -0.27 3.22
N LEU A 62 10.53 0.97 2.96
CA LEU A 62 10.50 1.51 1.61
C LEU A 62 11.93 1.58 1.04
N GLY A 63 12.12 1.07 -0.17
CA GLY A 63 13.41 0.89 -0.81
C GLY A 63 14.02 -0.51 -0.65
N ASP A 64 13.40 -1.42 0.11
CA ASP A 64 13.87 -2.82 0.19
C ASP A 64 13.57 -3.60 -1.09
N SER A 65 14.38 -4.60 -1.41
CA SER A 65 14.19 -5.41 -2.62
C SER A 65 13.17 -6.53 -2.43
N TYR A 66 12.55 -6.97 -3.53
CA TYR A 66 11.66 -8.13 -3.58
C TYR A 66 12.19 -9.35 -2.82
N LYS A 67 13.46 -9.71 -3.07
CA LYS A 67 14.11 -10.85 -2.41
C LYS A 67 14.18 -10.67 -0.89
N ARG A 68 14.37 -9.44 -0.41
CA ARG A 68 14.40 -9.13 1.02
C ARG A 68 13.01 -9.29 1.63
N VAL A 69 11.96 -8.85 0.94
CA VAL A 69 10.58 -9.07 1.41
C VAL A 69 10.29 -10.56 1.58
N LEU A 70 10.56 -11.36 0.54
CA LEU A 70 10.37 -12.81 0.60
C LEU A 70 11.20 -13.48 1.69
N TYR A 71 12.44 -13.03 1.90
CA TYR A 71 13.29 -13.58 2.96
C TYR A 71 12.77 -13.28 4.38
N ARG A 72 12.04 -12.18 4.56
CA ARG A 72 11.53 -11.74 5.88
C ARG A 72 10.12 -12.24 6.16
N TYR A 73 9.22 -12.12 5.18
CA TYR A 73 7.80 -12.43 5.29
C TYR A 73 7.44 -13.80 4.68
N GLY A 74 8.38 -14.49 4.03
CA GLY A 74 8.09 -15.74 3.33
C GLY A 74 7.37 -15.51 2.00
N TRP A 75 6.78 -16.57 1.47
CA TRP A 75 6.01 -16.51 0.24
C TRP A 75 4.66 -15.83 0.51
N PRO A 76 4.23 -14.86 -0.32
CA PRO A 76 2.92 -14.22 -0.16
C PRO A 76 1.78 -15.17 -0.50
N ASP A 77 0.61 -14.92 0.08
CA ASP A 77 -0.63 -15.63 -0.23
C ASP A 77 -1.04 -15.33 -1.68
N GLU A 78 -0.93 -14.06 -2.07
CA GLU A 78 -1.24 -13.59 -3.41
C GLU A 78 -0.11 -12.73 -3.98
N GLN A 79 0.34 -13.06 -5.19
CA GLN A 79 1.26 -12.25 -5.98
C GLN A 79 0.52 -11.70 -7.20
N ILE A 80 0.24 -10.40 -7.16
CA ILE A 80 -0.47 -9.71 -8.23
C ILE A 80 0.55 -8.92 -9.04
N GLY A 81 0.83 -9.36 -10.26
CA GLY A 81 1.56 -8.53 -11.21
C GLY A 81 0.71 -7.33 -11.62
N PHE A 82 1.30 -6.14 -11.68
CA PHE A 82 0.61 -5.00 -12.27
C PHE A 82 0.64 -5.12 -13.80
N SER A 83 -0.33 -5.86 -14.36
CA SER A 83 -0.71 -5.76 -15.77
C SER A 83 -2.02 -4.97 -15.88
N TRP A 84 -2.07 -3.74 -15.36
CA TRP A 84 -3.35 -3.06 -15.16
C TRP A 84 -3.78 -2.18 -16.34
N SER A 85 -4.80 -2.66 -17.05
CA SER A 85 -6.01 -1.86 -17.30
C SER A 85 -6.76 -1.71 -15.98
N SER A 86 -6.85 -0.48 -15.46
CA SER A 86 -7.60 -0.18 -14.24
C SER A 86 -9.11 -0.42 -14.40
N PRO A 87 -9.83 -0.98 -13.41
CA PRO A 87 -11.27 -0.95 -13.34
C PRO A 87 -11.75 0.50 -13.23
N GLY A 88 -12.77 0.80 -14.03
CA GLY A 88 -13.89 1.66 -13.63
C GLY A 88 -13.65 3.16 -13.66
N GLY A 89 -14.21 3.83 -14.67
CA GLY A 89 -14.53 5.24 -14.58
C GLY A 89 -15.51 5.52 -13.43
N ALA A 90 -15.48 6.74 -12.92
CA ALA A 90 -16.37 7.21 -11.86
C ALA A 90 -17.84 6.94 -12.23
N SER A 91 -18.47 6.02 -11.49
CA SER A 91 -19.92 5.86 -11.48
C SER A 91 -20.48 6.76 -10.38
N VAL A 92 -21.24 7.77 -10.76
CA VAL A 92 -21.98 8.63 -9.83
C VAL A 92 -23.22 7.84 -9.39
N GLY A 93 -23.03 6.90 -8.46
CA GLY A 93 -24.06 5.97 -8.04
C GLY A 93 -23.97 5.62 -6.57
N GLY A 94 -24.31 6.58 -5.70
CA GLY A 94 -24.82 6.37 -4.32
C GLY A 94 -24.06 5.45 -3.35
N GLY A 95 -22.82 5.05 -3.65
CA GLY A 95 -22.00 4.15 -2.84
C GLY A 95 -20.63 4.75 -2.50
N LEU A 96 -19.87 4.04 -1.66
CA LEU A 96 -18.57 4.45 -1.11
C LEU A 96 -17.67 5.10 -2.17
N VAL A 97 -17.24 6.33 -1.89
CA VAL A 97 -16.42 7.13 -2.81
C VAL A 97 -14.97 6.67 -2.71
N SER A 98 -14.52 5.93 -3.72
CA SER A 98 -13.09 5.67 -3.93
C SER A 98 -12.57 6.69 -4.95
N VAL A 99 -11.69 7.60 -4.51
CA VAL A 99 -11.05 8.59 -5.38
C VAL A 99 -9.82 7.95 -6.03
N SER A 100 -9.96 7.51 -7.30
CA SER A 100 -8.83 6.99 -8.08
C SER A 100 -8.23 8.01 -9.06
N PHE A 101 -6.97 8.41 -8.89
CA PHE A 101 -6.17 9.11 -9.90
C PHE A 101 -5.80 8.18 -11.06
N ASN A 102 -6.47 8.37 -12.20
CA ASN A 102 -6.32 7.60 -13.42
C ASN A 102 -4.99 7.94 -14.14
N GLN A 103 -3.96 7.11 -13.99
CA GLN A 103 -2.76 7.19 -14.84
C GLN A 103 -2.47 5.84 -15.52
N THR A 104 -2.59 5.82 -16.84
CA THR A 104 -2.21 4.70 -17.70
C THR A 104 -0.70 4.78 -17.99
N SER A 105 0.11 3.95 -17.35
CA SER A 105 1.50 3.73 -17.76
C SER A 105 1.58 2.50 -18.66
N ARG A 106 1.87 2.68 -19.96
CA ARG A 106 2.08 1.59 -20.94
C ARG A 106 3.52 1.07 -20.91
N THR A 107 4.10 0.92 -19.73
CA THR A 107 5.47 0.44 -19.56
C THR A 107 5.42 -0.98 -19.01
N TYR A 108 6.17 -1.90 -19.63
CA TYR A 108 6.46 -3.20 -19.02
C TYR A 108 7.35 -2.96 -17.81
N THR A 109 6.73 -2.69 -16.68
CA THR A 109 7.44 -2.43 -15.43
C THR A 109 7.37 -3.67 -14.56
N ARG A 110 8.44 -3.97 -13.82
CA ARG A 110 8.51 -5.10 -12.88
C ARG A 110 7.78 -4.77 -11.59
N ASP A 111 6.52 -4.39 -11.75
CA ASP A 111 5.66 -3.87 -10.69
C ASP A 111 4.75 -5.00 -10.22
N MET A 112 4.66 -5.16 -8.91
CA MET A 112 3.86 -6.21 -8.31
C MET A 112 3.37 -5.82 -6.94
N MET A 113 2.28 -6.43 -6.51
CA MET A 113 1.81 -6.42 -5.14
C MET A 113 1.97 -7.81 -4.54
N LEU A 114 2.54 -7.86 -3.34
CA LEU A 114 2.63 -9.05 -2.50
C LEU A 114 1.65 -8.88 -1.36
N ARG A 115 0.68 -9.78 -1.24
CA ARG A 115 -0.31 -9.76 -0.18
C ARG A 115 -0.07 -10.91 0.80
N TYR A 116 -0.12 -10.55 2.08
CA TYR A 116 -0.04 -11.46 3.21
C TYR A 116 -1.32 -11.23 4.03
N GLU A 117 -2.46 -11.69 3.49
CA GLU A 117 -3.79 -11.49 4.05
C GLU A 117 -4.12 -12.53 5.12
N GLU A 118 -3.66 -13.78 4.97
CA GLU A 118 -4.06 -14.85 5.89
C GLU A 118 -3.40 -14.70 7.27
N ASP A 119 -2.14 -14.24 7.29
CA ASP A 119 -1.34 -14.22 8.52
C ASP A 119 -1.16 -12.82 9.13
N ASN A 120 -1.15 -11.75 8.32
CA ASN A 120 -0.54 -10.48 8.73
C ASN A 120 -1.31 -9.21 8.32
N ASN A 121 -2.36 -9.33 7.50
CA ASN A 121 -3.10 -8.21 6.93
C ASN A 121 -2.18 -7.08 6.39
N ILE A 122 -1.21 -7.46 5.58
CA ILE A 122 -0.23 -6.54 5.01
C ILE A 122 0.00 -6.79 3.53
N ALA A 123 0.13 -5.71 2.76
CA ALA A 123 0.49 -5.72 1.37
C ALA A 123 1.69 -4.83 1.10
N PHE A 124 2.65 -5.35 0.34
CA PHE A 124 3.78 -4.61 -0.19
C PHE A 124 3.56 -4.37 -1.67
N THR A 125 3.62 -3.12 -2.09
CA THR A 125 3.68 -2.78 -3.52
C THR A 125 5.11 -2.52 -3.88
N LEU A 126 5.53 -3.08 -5.00
CA LEU A 126 6.86 -2.97 -5.54
C LEU A 126 6.82 -2.29 -6.90
N HIS A 127 7.79 -1.43 -7.13
CA HIS A 127 8.11 -0.83 -8.43
C HIS A 127 9.53 -1.22 -8.80
N ASP A 128 9.72 -1.75 -10.00
CA ASP A 128 11.00 -2.34 -10.44
C ASP A 128 11.65 -3.26 -9.37
N MET A 129 10.84 -4.13 -8.76
CA MET A 129 11.27 -5.06 -7.69
C MET A 129 11.77 -4.39 -6.40
N VAL A 130 11.44 -3.12 -6.17
CA VAL A 130 11.76 -2.36 -4.95
C VAL A 130 10.46 -1.96 -4.24
N VAL A 131 10.39 -2.10 -2.92
CA VAL A 131 9.22 -1.75 -2.12
C VAL A 131 8.98 -0.24 -2.14
N THR A 132 7.82 0.15 -2.63
CA THR A 132 7.41 1.54 -2.85
C THR A 132 6.23 1.94 -2.01
N ARG A 133 5.45 0.95 -1.56
CA ARG A 133 4.34 1.17 -0.63
C ARG A 133 4.18 -0.01 0.31
N ILE A 134 3.85 0.31 1.54
CA ILE A 134 3.44 -0.62 2.59
C ILE A 134 1.99 -0.27 2.93
N HIS A 135 1.13 -1.27 3.01
CA HIS A 135 -0.29 -1.14 3.33
C HIS A 135 -0.66 -2.18 4.38
N ILE A 136 -1.15 -1.75 5.54
CA ILE A 136 -1.52 -2.60 6.67
C ILE A 136 -2.99 -2.30 6.99
N TRP A 137 -3.79 -3.33 7.23
CA TRP A 137 -5.18 -3.20 7.63
C TRP A 137 -5.52 -4.13 8.80
N GLU A 138 -6.67 -3.86 9.44
CA GLU A 138 -7.31 -4.74 10.43
C GLU A 138 -8.16 -5.82 9.77
#